data_AF-A0AAV0QZM4-F1
#
_entry.id   AF-A0AAV0QZM4-F1
#
_cell.length_a   1.000
_cell.length_b   1.000
_cell.length_c   1.000
_cell.angle_alpha   90.00
_cell.angle_beta   90.00
_cell.angle_gamma   90.00
#
_symmetry.space_group_name_H-M   'P 1'
#
loop_
_entity.id
_entity.type
_entity.pdbx_description
1 polymer ?
#
loop_
_entity_poly.entity_id
_entity_poly.type
_entity_poly.pdbx_seq_one_letter_code
_entity_poly.pdbx_strand_id
1 'polypeptide(L)'
;MNGFACKSSTTVQADDFSLTGLHIPGNTRNAVGAAVTAVTVTQITGLNTLGISMGRIDFAPWGINPPHTHPRTSEILTVIDGSLEVGFITPDNRLISKTLQKGDVFVFPVGLVHYQRNIGNMNAVTISGLNSQNPGVITIGNAVFDSKPDISTDILAKAFQVNKNIVQQIKGKF
;
A
#
# COMPACT_ATOMS: atom_id res chain seq x y z
N MET A 1 26.04 -0.23 -3.47
CA MET A 1 25.71 -1.03 -2.28
C MET A 1 24.23 -1.39 -2.29
N ASN A 2 23.82 -2.48 -1.64
CA ASN A 2 22.41 -2.77 -1.40
C ASN A 2 21.96 -2.00 -0.14
N GLY A 3 20.85 -1.25 -0.21
CA GLY A 3 20.43 -0.34 0.87
C GLY A 3 21.15 1.02 0.85
N PHE A 4 21.40 1.60 2.03
CA PHE A 4 22.00 2.92 2.19
C PHE A 4 23.30 2.87 3.00
N ALA A 5 24.21 3.81 2.73
CA ALA A 5 25.37 4.04 3.57
C ALA A 5 24.94 4.56 4.95
N CYS A 6 25.67 4.14 6.00
CA CYS A 6 25.39 4.55 7.36
C CYS A 6 26.14 5.85 7.71
N LYS A 7 25.50 6.68 8.55
CA LYS A 7 26.18 7.77 9.26
C LYS A 7 27.25 7.21 10.21
N SER A 8 28.22 8.04 10.59
CA SER A 8 29.13 7.74 11.69
C SER A 8 28.35 7.57 13.00
N SER A 9 28.67 6.55 13.79
CA SER A 9 28.01 6.31 15.08
C SER A 9 28.11 7.50 16.04
N THR A 10 29.14 8.33 15.90
CA THR A 10 29.37 9.54 16.71
C THR A 10 28.49 10.73 16.32
N THR A 11 27.82 10.69 15.16
CA THR A 11 27.00 11.80 14.64
C THR A 11 25.50 11.49 14.58
N VAL A 12 25.12 10.27 14.97
CA VAL A 12 23.72 9.83 15.03
C VAL A 12 23.00 10.48 16.21
N GLN A 13 21.75 10.89 16.01
CA GLN A 13 20.89 11.55 17.01
C GLN A 13 19.52 10.85 17.11
N ALA A 14 18.73 11.19 18.15
CA ALA A 14 17.38 10.64 18.33
C ALA A 14 16.45 10.90 17.11
N ASP A 15 16.64 12.03 16.44
CA ASP A 15 15.89 12.41 15.25
C ASP A 15 16.17 11.48 14.05
N ASP A 16 17.32 10.79 14.01
CA ASP A 16 17.58 9.77 12.98
C ASP A 16 16.68 8.52 13.17
N PHE A 17 16.09 8.32 14.36
CA PHE A 17 15.28 7.14 14.71
C PHE A 17 13.81 7.45 14.98
N SER A 18 13.36 8.68 14.79
CA SER A 18 12.00 9.09 15.15
C SER A 18 11.28 9.79 14.01
N LEU A 19 9.95 9.72 14.04
CA LEU A 19 9.05 10.45 13.16
C LEU A 19 7.90 11.00 13.99
N THR A 20 7.70 12.32 13.94
CA THR A 20 6.51 12.97 14.51
C THR A 20 5.43 13.13 13.46
N GLY A 21 4.16 13.24 13.89
CA GLY A 21 3.05 13.58 12.99
C GLY A 21 2.28 12.39 12.39
N LEU A 22 2.65 11.14 12.69
CA LEU A 22 1.90 9.95 12.23
C LEU A 22 0.45 9.91 12.77
N HIS A 23 0.14 10.67 13.82
CA HIS A 23 -1.22 10.80 14.35
C HIS A 23 -2.13 11.67 13.46
N ILE A 24 -1.54 12.50 12.58
CA ILE A 24 -2.27 13.40 11.69
C ILE A 24 -2.84 12.58 10.52
N PRO A 25 -4.16 12.63 10.26
CA PRO A 25 -4.77 11.91 9.15
C PRO A 25 -4.26 12.39 7.78
N GLY A 26 -4.03 11.45 6.87
CA GLY A 26 -3.75 11.76 5.46
C GLY A 26 -4.96 12.35 4.73
N ASN A 27 -4.71 13.05 3.62
CA ASN A 27 -5.78 13.66 2.82
C ASN A 27 -6.52 12.62 1.95
N THR A 28 -7.72 12.23 2.39
CA THR A 28 -8.59 11.27 1.69
C THR A 28 -9.48 11.90 0.62
N ARG A 29 -9.40 13.21 0.35
CA ARG A 29 -10.12 13.89 -0.74
C ARG A 29 -9.43 13.63 -2.09
N ASN A 30 -9.42 12.39 -2.52
CA ASN A 30 -8.81 11.92 -3.76
C ASN A 30 -9.69 10.83 -4.41
N ALA A 31 -9.32 10.38 -5.61
CA ALA A 31 -10.15 9.49 -6.42
C ALA A 31 -10.47 8.13 -5.75
N VAL A 32 -9.59 7.64 -4.87
CA VAL A 32 -9.76 6.35 -4.19
C VAL A 32 -10.31 6.48 -2.77
N GLY A 33 -10.33 7.69 -2.20
CA GLY A 33 -10.84 7.93 -0.86
C GLY A 33 -9.94 7.41 0.26
N ALA A 34 -8.65 7.17 -0.01
CA ALA A 34 -7.69 6.69 0.99
C ALA A 34 -6.35 7.42 0.86
N ALA A 35 -5.60 7.50 1.94
CA ALA A 35 -4.27 8.11 1.97
C ALA A 35 -3.31 7.25 2.78
N VAL A 36 -2.13 6.98 2.22
CA VAL A 36 -1.06 6.22 2.88
C VAL A 36 0.01 7.19 3.35
N THR A 37 0.33 7.15 4.64
CA THR A 37 1.48 7.83 5.23
C THR A 37 2.54 6.78 5.55
N ALA A 38 3.53 6.66 4.67
CA ALA A 38 4.60 5.68 4.79
C ALA A 38 5.65 6.09 5.83
N VAL A 39 6.16 5.10 6.57
CA VAL A 39 7.24 5.24 7.56
C VAL A 39 8.31 4.22 7.21
N THR A 40 9.10 4.54 6.17
CA THR A 40 10.16 3.69 5.64
C THR A 40 11.53 4.26 6.00
N VAL A 41 12.61 3.59 5.56
CA VAL A 41 13.98 4.11 5.69
C VAL A 41 14.18 5.52 5.09
N THR A 42 13.28 5.95 4.19
CA THR A 42 13.33 7.31 3.63
C THR A 42 12.77 8.37 4.57
N GLN A 43 11.91 8.01 5.53
CA GLN A 43 11.38 8.90 6.58
C GLN A 43 12.14 8.77 7.88
N ILE A 44 12.55 7.56 8.26
CA ILE A 44 13.35 7.28 9.46
C ILE A 44 14.63 6.56 9.01
N THR A 45 15.73 7.30 8.91
CA THR A 45 17.01 6.77 8.40
C THR A 45 17.57 5.65 9.27
N GLY A 46 17.28 5.67 10.57
CA GLY A 46 17.61 4.63 11.54
C GLY A 46 16.96 3.27 11.30
N LEU A 47 15.96 3.17 10.40
CA LEU A 47 15.42 1.89 9.94
C LEU A 47 16.39 1.13 9.02
N ASN A 48 17.45 1.77 8.54
CA ASN A 48 18.44 1.11 7.70
C ASN A 48 19.03 -0.11 8.42
N THR A 49 19.07 -1.25 7.73
CA THR A 49 19.52 -2.58 8.20
C THR A 49 18.60 -3.29 9.20
N LEU A 50 17.54 -2.66 9.70
CA LEU A 50 16.65 -3.27 10.72
C LEU A 50 15.54 -4.17 10.15
N GLY A 51 15.35 -4.15 8.83
CA GLY A 51 14.41 -5.06 8.16
C GLY A 51 12.94 -4.81 8.52
N ILE A 52 12.58 -3.60 8.96
CA ILE A 52 11.19 -3.25 9.30
C ILE A 52 10.81 -1.86 8.79
N SER A 53 9.53 -1.66 8.54
CA SER A 53 8.91 -0.36 8.30
C SER A 53 7.45 -0.37 8.75
N MET A 54 6.81 0.78 8.69
CA MET A 54 5.40 0.94 9.05
C MET A 54 4.67 1.80 8.00
N GLY A 55 3.35 1.70 7.96
CA GLY A 55 2.49 2.65 7.26
C GLY A 55 1.24 2.93 8.08
N ARG A 56 0.77 4.18 8.05
CA ARG A 56 -0.60 4.52 8.43
C ARG A 56 -1.45 4.64 7.18
N ILE A 57 -2.69 4.17 7.25
CA ILE A 57 -3.65 4.37 6.17
C ILE A 57 -4.93 4.97 6.75
N ASP A 58 -5.37 6.08 6.17
CA ASP A 58 -6.63 6.72 6.48
C ASP A 58 -7.61 6.50 5.32
N PHE A 59 -8.86 6.14 5.65
CA PHE A 59 -9.91 5.90 4.67
C PHE A 59 -11.12 6.79 4.96
N ALA A 60 -11.61 7.50 3.95
CA ALA A 60 -12.95 8.08 3.95
C ALA A 60 -14.01 6.95 3.93
N PRO A 61 -15.30 7.24 4.20
CA PRO A 61 -16.37 6.26 4.02
C PRO A 61 -16.32 5.70 2.59
N TRP A 62 -16.37 4.37 2.47
CA TRP A 62 -16.26 3.66 1.19
C TRP A 62 -14.94 3.81 0.42
N GLY A 63 -13.94 4.47 0.99
CA GLY A 63 -12.60 4.59 0.41
C GLY A 63 -11.88 3.25 0.31
N ILE A 64 -11.02 3.13 -0.71
CA ILE A 64 -10.23 1.93 -0.98
C ILE A 64 -8.75 2.25 -1.03
N ASN A 65 -7.94 1.32 -0.54
CA ASN A 65 -6.57 1.19 -1.01
C ASN A 65 -6.63 0.10 -2.11
N PRO A 66 -6.52 0.50 -3.40
CA PRO A 66 -6.84 -0.36 -4.53
C PRO A 66 -5.93 -1.60 -4.59
N PRO A 67 -6.25 -2.60 -5.43
CA PRO A 67 -5.39 -3.76 -5.60
C PRO A 67 -3.93 -3.38 -5.85
N HIS A 68 -3.05 -3.82 -4.96
CA HIS A 68 -1.62 -3.55 -5.01
C HIS A 68 -0.83 -4.74 -4.44
N THR A 69 0.49 -4.70 -4.63
CA THR A 69 1.40 -5.71 -4.08
C THR A 69 2.69 -5.06 -3.56
N HIS A 70 3.33 -5.72 -2.60
CA HIS A 70 4.66 -5.38 -2.12
C HIS A 70 5.68 -6.42 -2.60
N PRO A 71 6.64 -6.04 -3.46
CA PRO A 71 7.59 -7.00 -4.03
C PRO A 71 8.63 -7.51 -3.03
N ARG A 72 8.78 -6.88 -1.85
CA ARG A 72 9.88 -7.16 -0.91
C ARG A 72 9.44 -7.36 0.54
N THR A 73 8.14 -7.47 0.82
CA THR A 73 7.66 -7.57 2.20
C THR A 73 6.35 -8.33 2.30
N SER A 74 6.17 -9.05 3.40
CA SER A 74 4.86 -9.35 3.96
C SER A 74 4.40 -8.19 4.85
N GLU A 75 3.09 -8.00 4.94
CA GLU A 75 2.46 -6.95 5.73
C GLU A 75 1.56 -7.56 6.81
N ILE A 76 1.56 -6.95 7.99
CA ILE A 76 0.56 -7.19 9.04
C ILE A 76 -0.16 -5.87 9.33
N LEU A 77 -1.48 -5.86 9.17
CA LEU A 77 -2.32 -4.67 9.32
C LEU A 77 -3.20 -4.80 10.55
N THR A 78 -3.27 -3.75 11.36
CA THR A 78 -4.19 -3.62 12.51
C THR A 78 -5.16 -2.48 12.26
N VAL A 79 -6.45 -2.71 12.51
CA VAL A 79 -7.46 -1.64 12.48
C VAL A 79 -7.41 -0.86 13.81
N ILE A 80 -7.12 0.44 13.73
CA ILE A 80 -7.09 1.33 14.90
C ILE A 80 -8.47 1.94 15.16
N ASP A 81 -9.21 2.22 14.09
CA ASP A 81 -10.57 2.74 14.18
C ASP A 81 -11.40 2.37 12.94
N GLY A 82 -12.73 2.28 13.12
CA GLY A 82 -13.68 1.91 12.07
C GLY A 82 -13.77 0.40 11.77
N SER A 83 -14.26 0.09 10.56
CA SER A 83 -14.48 -1.28 10.06
C SER A 83 -13.94 -1.39 8.63
N LEU A 84 -13.16 -2.43 8.35
CA LEU A 84 -12.41 -2.55 7.11
C LEU A 84 -12.57 -3.94 6.51
N GLU A 85 -13.06 -4.02 5.28
CA GLU A 85 -12.92 -5.23 4.46
C GLU A 85 -11.50 -5.29 3.91
N VAL A 86 -10.85 -6.44 4.07
CA VAL A 86 -9.52 -6.71 3.53
C VAL A 86 -9.54 -8.01 2.75
N GLY A 87 -8.64 -8.15 1.78
CA GLY A 87 -8.41 -9.43 1.15
C GLY A 87 -7.16 -9.50 0.29
N PHE A 88 -6.67 -10.71 0.08
CA PHE A 88 -5.59 -11.02 -0.87
C PHE A 88 -5.97 -12.18 -1.78
N ILE A 89 -5.28 -12.24 -2.92
CA ILE A 89 -5.47 -13.26 -3.94
C ILE A 89 -4.29 -14.22 -3.88
N THR A 90 -4.58 -15.50 -3.74
CA THR A 90 -3.57 -16.58 -3.76
C THR A 90 -3.13 -16.91 -5.20
N PRO A 91 -2.00 -17.63 -5.38
CA PRO A 91 -1.55 -18.03 -6.72
C PRO A 91 -2.54 -18.89 -7.53
N ASP A 92 -3.46 -19.59 -6.87
CA ASP A 92 -4.57 -20.34 -7.47
C ASP A 92 -5.80 -19.46 -7.79
N ASN A 93 -5.65 -18.13 -7.78
CA ASN A 93 -6.71 -17.14 -8.02
C ASN A 93 -7.87 -17.21 -7.00
N ARG A 94 -7.60 -17.65 -5.77
CA ARG A 94 -8.61 -17.69 -4.71
C ARG A 94 -8.53 -16.44 -3.85
N LEU A 95 -9.67 -15.81 -3.62
CA LEU A 95 -9.79 -14.69 -2.68
C LEU A 95 -9.84 -15.22 -1.24
N ILE A 96 -8.97 -14.70 -0.39
CA ILE A 96 -9.06 -14.80 1.08
C ILE A 96 -9.40 -13.41 1.58
N SER A 97 -10.55 -13.24 2.21
CA SER A 97 -11.03 -11.94 2.69
C SER A 97 -11.72 -12.03 4.05
N LYS A 98 -11.77 -10.90 4.75
CA LYS A 98 -12.47 -10.75 6.03
C LYS A 98 -12.84 -9.29 6.27
N THR A 99 -13.96 -9.06 6.95
CA THR A 99 -14.25 -7.76 7.58
C THR A 99 -13.63 -7.71 8.97
N LEU A 100 -12.75 -6.74 9.18
CA LEU A 100 -12.06 -6.47 10.44
C LEU A 100 -12.75 -5.32 11.18
N GLN A 101 -12.81 -5.43 12.50
CA GLN A 101 -13.22 -4.37 13.42
C GLN A 101 -12.00 -3.76 14.12
N LYS A 102 -12.21 -2.65 14.83
CA LYS A 102 -11.17 -2.06 15.69
C LYS A 102 -10.49 -3.10 16.59
N GLY A 103 -9.15 -3.15 16.51
CA GLY A 103 -8.30 -4.09 17.23
C GLY A 103 -8.00 -5.39 16.48
N ASP A 104 -8.75 -5.72 15.42
CA ASP A 104 -8.48 -6.89 14.62
C ASP A 104 -7.23 -6.71 13.75
N VAL A 105 -6.61 -7.84 13.43
CA VAL A 105 -5.36 -7.93 12.67
C VAL A 105 -5.52 -8.86 11.46
N PHE A 106 -4.83 -8.56 10.37
CA PHE A 106 -4.78 -9.42 9.18
C PHE A 106 -3.39 -9.38 8.53
N VAL A 107 -2.98 -10.50 7.91
CA VAL A 107 -1.65 -10.66 7.32
C VAL A 107 -1.76 -10.83 5.80
N PHE A 108 -0.95 -10.09 5.07
CA PHE A 108 -0.79 -10.20 3.62
C PHE A 108 0.58 -10.84 3.30
N PRO A 109 0.61 -12.04 2.68
CA PRO A 109 1.86 -12.67 2.28
C PRO A 109 2.61 -11.86 1.21
N VAL A 110 3.95 -11.91 1.26
CA VAL A 110 4.82 -11.19 0.31
C VAL A 110 4.45 -11.42 -1.15
N GLY A 111 4.42 -10.34 -1.93
CA GLY A 111 4.20 -10.38 -3.37
C GLY A 111 2.77 -10.65 -3.81
N LEU A 112 1.84 -11.01 -2.91
CA LEU A 112 0.44 -11.25 -3.28
C LEU A 112 -0.33 -9.95 -3.45
N VAL A 113 -1.17 -9.93 -4.50
CA VAL A 113 -2.09 -8.82 -4.73
C VAL A 113 -3.14 -8.80 -3.61
N HIS A 114 -3.32 -7.64 -3.00
CA HIS A 114 -4.28 -7.45 -1.92
C HIS A 114 -4.88 -6.05 -1.97
N TYR A 115 -5.94 -5.83 -1.19
CA TYR A 115 -6.69 -4.58 -1.13
C TYR A 115 -7.28 -4.36 0.26
N GLN A 116 -7.69 -3.12 0.51
CA GLN A 116 -8.51 -2.75 1.66
C GLN A 116 -9.65 -1.84 1.22
N ARG A 117 -10.80 -1.95 1.88
CA ARG A 117 -11.98 -1.11 1.67
C ARG A 117 -12.63 -0.76 3.00
N ASN A 118 -12.84 0.53 3.24
CA ASN A 118 -13.71 0.95 4.33
C ASN A 118 -15.16 0.64 3.97
N ILE A 119 -15.84 -0.17 4.77
CA ILE A 119 -17.25 -0.53 4.55
C ILE A 119 -18.20 0.23 5.50
N GLY A 120 -17.66 1.11 6.34
CA GLY A 120 -18.40 1.94 7.26
C GLY A 120 -18.82 3.28 6.66
N ASN A 121 -19.75 3.93 7.35
CA ASN A 121 -20.20 5.30 7.04
C ASN A 121 -19.34 6.38 7.73
N MET A 122 -18.34 5.97 8.51
CA MET A 122 -17.38 6.84 9.17
C MET A 122 -15.98 6.59 8.60
N ASN A 123 -15.02 7.47 8.91
CA ASN A 123 -13.63 7.24 8.55
C ASN A 123 -13.09 5.98 9.26
N ALA A 124 -12.11 5.33 8.63
CA ALA A 124 -11.38 4.21 9.22
C ALA A 124 -9.87 4.51 9.20
N VAL A 125 -9.15 3.94 10.16
CA VAL A 125 -7.69 4.13 10.30
C VAL A 125 -7.04 2.79 10.56
N THR A 126 -5.93 2.52 9.87
CA THR A 126 -5.11 1.32 10.09
C THR A 126 -3.65 1.68 10.30
N ILE A 127 -2.94 0.78 10.96
CA ILE A 127 -1.48 0.76 11.02
C ILE A 127 -1.00 -0.58 10.50
N SER A 128 -0.06 -0.53 9.56
CA SER A 128 0.57 -1.69 8.95
C SER A 128 2.03 -1.78 9.34
N GLY A 129 2.47 -2.94 9.80
CA GLY A 129 3.88 -3.29 9.98
C GLY A 129 4.36 -4.13 8.80
N LEU A 130 5.59 -3.87 8.34
CA LEU A 130 6.15 -4.54 7.17
C LEU A 130 7.55 -5.04 7.49
N ASN A 131 7.87 -6.28 7.12
CA ASN A 131 9.18 -6.92 7.36
C ASN A 131 10.26 -6.53 6.34
N SER A 132 10.30 -5.26 5.94
CA SER A 132 11.37 -4.68 5.12
C SER A 132 11.46 -3.18 5.38
N GLN A 133 12.67 -2.63 5.42
CA GLN A 133 12.89 -1.18 5.54
C GLN A 133 12.40 -0.39 4.30
N ASN A 134 12.28 -1.08 3.16
CA ASN A 134 11.81 -0.54 1.89
C ASN A 134 10.92 -1.60 1.21
N PRO A 135 9.61 -1.61 1.52
CA PRO A 135 8.71 -2.65 1.05
C PRO A 135 8.48 -2.59 -0.48
N GLY A 136 8.46 -1.37 -1.03
CA GLY A 136 8.01 -1.09 -2.39
C GLY A 136 6.50 -1.29 -2.52
N VAL A 137 5.87 -0.57 -3.44
CA VAL A 137 4.44 -0.69 -3.69
C VAL A 137 4.23 -0.69 -5.20
N ILE A 138 3.42 -1.62 -5.69
CA ILE A 138 2.98 -1.67 -7.08
C ILE A 138 1.46 -1.66 -7.06
N THR A 139 0.86 -0.51 -7.34
CA THR A 139 -0.59 -0.40 -7.55
C THR A 139 -0.93 -0.99 -8.92
N ILE A 140 -1.76 -2.03 -8.96
CA ILE A 140 -1.99 -2.82 -10.17
C ILE A 140 -2.59 -1.96 -11.29
N GLY A 141 -3.55 -1.09 -10.96
CA GLY A 141 -4.14 -0.16 -11.92
C GLY A 141 -3.10 0.73 -12.60
N ASN A 142 -2.28 1.44 -11.82
CA ASN A 142 -1.23 2.30 -12.36
C ASN A 142 -0.17 1.51 -13.14
N ALA A 143 0.27 0.37 -12.62
CA ALA A 143 1.31 -0.44 -13.28
C ALA A 143 0.85 -0.98 -14.64
N VAL A 144 -0.43 -1.28 -14.80
CA VAL A 144 -1.00 -1.82 -16.04
C VAL A 144 -1.46 -0.74 -17.01
N PHE A 145 -2.07 0.34 -16.51
CA PHE A 145 -2.74 1.34 -17.35
C PHE A 145 -2.04 2.72 -17.41
N ASP A 146 -1.02 2.97 -16.59
CA ASP A 146 -0.26 4.23 -16.55
C ASP A 146 1.26 4.02 -16.42
N SER A 147 1.75 2.88 -16.92
CA SER A 147 3.20 2.66 -17.00
C SER A 147 3.87 3.69 -17.92
N LYS A 148 5.14 4.02 -17.67
CA LYS A 148 5.94 4.88 -18.54
C LYS A 148 7.21 4.16 -19.00
N PRO A 149 7.35 3.81 -20.30
CA PRO A 149 6.36 3.97 -21.37
C PRO A 149 5.12 3.09 -21.16
N ASP A 150 4.04 3.46 -21.82
CA ASP A 150 2.76 2.74 -21.80
C ASP A 150 2.90 1.30 -22.31
N ILE A 151 2.23 0.34 -21.66
CA ILE A 151 1.98 -0.98 -22.27
C ILE A 151 1.11 -0.77 -23.52
N SER A 152 1.48 -1.45 -24.61
CA SER A 152 0.73 -1.37 -25.87
C SER A 152 -0.76 -1.68 -25.65
N THR A 153 -1.62 -0.83 -26.21
CA THR A 153 -3.07 -1.02 -26.20
C THR A 153 -3.47 -2.37 -26.79
N ASP A 154 -2.70 -2.90 -27.73
CA ASP A 154 -2.97 -4.21 -28.35
C ASP A 154 -2.71 -5.36 -27.38
N ILE A 155 -1.64 -5.26 -26.57
CA ILE A 155 -1.33 -6.22 -25.51
C ILE A 155 -2.44 -6.21 -24.47
N LEU A 156 -2.84 -5.03 -23.98
CA LEU A 156 -3.88 -4.91 -22.96
C LEU A 156 -5.26 -5.35 -23.49
N ALA A 157 -5.60 -5.00 -24.74
CA ALA A 157 -6.86 -5.45 -25.34
C ALA A 157 -6.93 -6.99 -25.40
N LYS A 158 -5.82 -7.63 -25.79
CA LYS A 158 -5.74 -9.10 -25.81
C LYS A 158 -5.76 -9.69 -24.40
N ALA A 159 -5.02 -9.12 -23.45
CA ALA A 159 -4.90 -9.61 -22.08
C ALA A 159 -6.22 -9.52 -21.30
N PHE A 160 -6.94 -8.40 -21.45
CA PHE A 160 -8.22 -8.15 -20.80
C PHE A 160 -9.43 -8.64 -21.61
N GLN A 161 -9.20 -9.19 -22.82
CA GLN A 161 -10.24 -9.73 -23.71
C GLN A 161 -11.32 -8.69 -24.07
N VAL A 162 -10.90 -7.44 -24.27
CA VAL A 162 -11.75 -6.31 -24.63
C VAL A 162 -11.25 -5.64 -25.89
N ASN A 163 -12.05 -4.77 -26.49
CA ASN A 163 -11.58 -3.97 -27.62
C ASN A 163 -10.62 -2.85 -27.17
N LYS A 164 -9.87 -2.28 -28.12
CA LYS A 164 -8.89 -1.22 -27.87
C LYS A 164 -9.52 0.05 -27.30
N ASN A 165 -10.78 0.36 -27.62
CA ASN A 165 -11.47 1.55 -27.14
C ASN A 165 -11.71 1.49 -25.62
N ILE A 166 -12.09 0.32 -25.09
CA ILE A 166 -12.25 0.12 -23.64
C ILE A 166 -10.90 0.33 -22.93
N VAL A 167 -9.81 -0.22 -23.48
CA VAL A 167 -8.47 -0.02 -22.91
C VAL A 167 -8.10 1.46 -22.87
N GLN A 168 -8.31 2.20 -23.97
CA GLN A 168 -8.01 3.63 -24.02
C GLN A 168 -8.87 4.43 -23.04
N GLN A 169 -10.15 4.05 -22.86
CA GLN A 169 -11.01 4.65 -21.86
C GLN A 169 -10.47 4.43 -20.44
N ILE A 170 -9.99 3.22 -20.12
CA ILE A 170 -9.40 2.92 -18.82
C ILE A 170 -8.10 3.71 -18.63
N LYS A 171 -7.18 3.71 -19.61
CA LYS A 171 -5.96 4.51 -19.56
C LYS A 171 -6.24 5.99 -19.30
N GLY A 172 -7.27 6.56 -19.91
CA GLY A 172 -7.68 7.95 -19.68
C GLY A 172 -8.24 8.25 -18.28
N LYS A 173 -8.34 7.26 -17.37
CA LYS A 173 -8.69 7.45 -15.96
C LYS A 173 -7.49 7.50 -15.02
N PHE A 174 -6.31 7.11 -15.50
CA PHE A 174 -5.09 7.11 -14.72
C PHE A 174 -4.19 8.29 -15.10
#